data_AF-A0A918LJ58-F1
#
_entry.id   AF-A0A918LJ58-F1
#
_cell.length_a   1.000
_cell.length_b   1.000
_cell.length_c   1.000
_cell.angle_alpha   90.00
_cell.angle_beta   90.00
_cell.angle_gamma   90.00
#
_symmetry.space_group_name_H-M   'P 1'
#
loop_
_entity.id
_entity.type
_entity.pdbx_description
1 polymer ?
#
loop_
_entity_poly.entity_id
_entity_poly.type
_entity_poly.pdbx_seq_one_letter_code
_entity_poly.pdbx_strand_id
1 'polypeptide(L)' 'MAFVTELGASAVLSSHLLADVERVCDYLVVLCASRIQLAGDVNDLLATHHRLATHGGLPPGVEVITTEHNTAIVQANG' A
#
# COMPACT_ATOMS: atom_id res chain seq x y z
N MET A 1 15.83 0.09 -13.45
CA MET A 1 14.51 -0.44 -13.84
C MET A 1 13.95 0.17 -15.12
N ALA A 2 14.59 1.20 -15.71
CA ALA A 2 14.21 1.73 -17.03
C ALA A 2 14.13 0.64 -18.13
N PHE A 3 15.00 -0.37 -18.06
CA PHE A 3 15.03 -1.44 -19.07
C PHE A 3 13.78 -2.35 -19.05
N VAL A 4 13.10 -2.53 -17.91
CA VAL A 4 11.96 -3.46 -17.82
C VAL A 4 10.68 -2.81 -18.36
N THR A 5 10.49 -1.52 -18.07
CA THR A 5 9.38 -0.71 -18.60
C THR A 5 9.53 -0.44 -20.10
N GLU A 6 10.75 -0.23 -20.61
CA GLU A 6 11.02 -0.12 -22.07
C GLU A 6 10.69 -1.40 -22.85
N LEU A 7 10.67 -2.58 -22.19
CA LEU A 7 10.27 -3.85 -22.78
C LEU A 7 8.77 -4.19 -22.57
N GLY A 8 7.99 -3.34 -21.90
CA GLY A 8 6.59 -3.62 -21.57
C GLY A 8 6.41 -4.81 -20.61
N ALA A 9 7.43 -5.12 -19.80
CA ALA A 9 7.42 -6.24 -18.87
C ALA A 9 7.07 -5.78 -17.45
N SER A 10 6.52 -6.69 -16.64
CA SER A 10 6.28 -6.46 -15.20
C SER A 10 7.30 -7.24 -14.37
N ALA A 11 7.89 -6.61 -13.35
CA ALA A 11 8.82 -7.26 -12.43
C ALA A 11 8.15 -7.55 -11.08
N VAL A 12 8.33 -8.76 -10.56
CA VAL A 12 7.94 -9.12 -9.19
C VAL A 12 9.17 -8.99 -8.29
N LEU A 13 9.14 -8.06 -7.35
CA LEU A 13 10.20 -7.81 -6.38
C LEU A 13 9.80 -8.41 -5.03
N SER A 14 10.64 -9.27 -4.47
CA SER A 14 10.51 -9.75 -3.09
C SER A 14 11.58 -9.06 -2.23
N SER A 15 11.19 -8.08 -1.43
CA SER A 15 12.06 -7.40 -0.47
C SER A 15 11.38 -7.30 0.89
N HIS A 16 12.18 -7.38 1.97
CA HIS A 16 11.73 -7.14 3.34
C HIS A 16 11.75 -5.65 3.73
N LEU A 17 12.22 -4.78 2.83
CA LEU A 17 12.29 -3.32 2.99
C LEU A 17 11.40 -2.65 1.94
N LEU A 18 10.17 -2.35 2.34
CA LEU A 18 9.12 -1.74 1.52
C LEU A 18 9.52 -0.36 0.95
N ALA A 19 10.47 0.33 1.59
CA ALA A 19 10.94 1.67 1.19
C ALA A 19 11.67 1.70 -0.17
N ASP A 20 12.18 0.56 -0.64
CA ASP A 20 12.81 0.47 -1.97
C ASP A 20 11.79 0.18 -3.09
N VAL A 21 10.56 -0.23 -2.74
CA VAL A 21 9.50 -0.59 -3.70
C VAL A 21 8.71 0.65 -4.16
N GLU A 22 8.51 1.64 -3.29
CA GLU A 22 7.80 2.90 -3.61
C GLU A 22 8.44 3.71 -4.75
N ARG A 23 9.76 3.60 -4.96
CA ARG A 23 10.46 4.35 -6.03
C ARG A 23 10.43 3.66 -7.40
N VAL A 24 9.88 2.44 -7.49
CA VAL A 24 10.12 1.54 -8.63
C VAL A 24 8.84 0.94 -9.21
N CYS A 25 7.78 0.78 -8.42
CA CYS A 25 6.55 0.14 -8.85
C CYS A 25 5.43 1.16 -9.07
N ASP A 26 4.82 1.16 -10.26
CA ASP A 26 3.62 1.96 -10.55
C ASP A 26 2.33 1.24 -10.14
N TYR A 27 2.36 -0.10 -10.03
CA TYR A 27 1.20 -0.92 -9.65
C TYR A 27 1.59 -1.97 -8.60
N LEU A 28 0.77 -2.15 -7.57
CA LEU A 28 1.00 -3.09 -6.48
C LEU A 28 -0.13 -4.12 -6.41
N VAL A 29 0.23 -5.40 -6.23
CA VAL A 29 -0.71 -6.49 -5.90
C VAL A 29 -0.23 -7.17 -4.62
N VAL A 30 -1.11 -7.25 -3.62
CA VAL A 30 -0.86 -7.98 -2.36
C VAL A 30 -1.67 -9.27 -2.36
N LEU A 31 -0.99 -10.41 -2.22
CA LEU A 31 -1.60 -11.73 -2.14
C LEU A 31 -1.41 -12.31 -0.73
N CYS A 32 -2.51 -12.75 -0.11
CA CYS A 32 -2.49 -13.46 1.17
C CYS A 32 -3.50 -14.62 1.13
N ALA A 33 -3.11 -15.79 1.65
CA ALA A 33 -3.94 -17.00 1.67
C ALA A 33 -4.59 -17.32 0.31
N SER A 34 -3.81 -17.21 -0.78
CA SER A 34 -4.24 -17.41 -2.17
C SER A 34 -5.36 -16.47 -2.65
N ARG A 35 -5.53 -15.31 -2.01
CA ARG A 35 -6.49 -14.27 -2.39
C ARG A 35 -5.82 -12.91 -2.55
N ILE A 36 -6.25 -12.14 -3.54
CA ILE A 36 -5.85 -10.73 -3.69
C ILE A 36 -6.49 -9.95 -2.54
N GLN A 37 -5.65 -9.23 -1.80
CA GLN A 37 -6.06 -8.34 -0.71
C GLN A 37 -6.05 -6.87 -1.15
N LEU A 38 -5.13 -6.52 -2.05
CA LEU A 38 -4.96 -5.16 -2.55
C LEU A 38 -4.45 -5.23 -3.99
N ALA A 39 -4.99 -4.41 -4.88
CA ALA A 39 -4.51 -4.26 -6.25
C ALA A 39 -4.82 -2.85 -6.76
N GLY A 40 -3.81 -2.11 -7.20
CA GLY A 40 -4.02 -0.75 -7.69
C GLY A 40 -2.73 -0.01 -8.02
N ASP A 41 -2.89 1.20 -8.57
CA ASP A 41 -1.79 2.15 -8.76
C ASP A 41 -1.18 2.52 -7.40
N VAL A 42 0.14 2.55 -7.31
CA VAL A 42 0.83 2.82 -6.04
C VAL A 42 0.48 4.21 -5.50
N ASN A 43 0.32 5.22 -6.36
CA ASN A 43 -0.04 6.57 -5.90
C ASN A 43 -1.45 6.59 -5.32
N ASP A 44 -2.41 5.93 -5.97
CA ASP A 44 -3.78 5.85 -5.48
C ASP A 44 -3.86 5.09 -4.15
N LEU A 45 -3.10 4.00 -4.04
CA LEU A 45 -3.00 3.22 -2.80
C LEU A 45 -2.38 4.04 -1.67
N LEU A 46 -1.29 4.77 -1.92
CA LEU A 46 -0.66 5.63 -0.92
C LEU A 46 -1.51 6.86 -0.55
N ALA A 47 -2.31 7.37 -1.50
CA ALA A 47 -3.23 8.49 -1.26
C ALA A 47 -4.44 8.08 -0.40
N THR A 48 -4.83 6.81 -0.41
CA THR A 48 -5.99 6.30 0.32
C THR A 48 -5.60 5.58 1.61
N HIS A 49 -4.39 5.04 1.73
CA HIS A 49 -3.95 4.28 2.90
C HIS A 49 -3.02 5.10 3.78
N HIS A 50 -3.40 5.31 5.03
CA HIS A 50 -2.67 6.16 5.96
C HIS A 50 -2.38 5.45 7.28
N ARG A 51 -1.20 5.74 7.86
CA ARG A 51 -0.88 5.36 9.23
C ARG A 51 -1.16 6.54 10.15
N LEU A 52 -2.18 6.41 10.99
CA LEU A 52 -2.60 7.44 11.93
C LEU A 52 -2.26 7.05 13.36
N ALA A 53 -1.91 8.04 14.18
CA ALA A 53 -1.86 7.88 15.61
C ALA A 53 -3.29 7.71 16.16
N THR A 54 -3.51 6.73 17.03
CA THR A 54 -4.83 6.52 17.66
C THR A 54 -5.08 7.44 18.84
N HIS A 55 -4.03 8.06 19.39
CA HIS A 55 -4.17 9.05 20.45
C HIS A 55 -4.75 10.35 19.88
N GLY A 56 -5.99 10.65 20.25
CA GLY A 56 -6.75 11.77 19.68
C GLY A 56 -7.96 11.35 18.83
N GLY A 57 -8.15 10.04 18.64
CA GLY A 57 -9.26 9.49 17.86
C GLY A 57 -8.97 9.49 16.36
N LEU A 58 -9.80 8.74 15.62
CA LEU A 58 -9.69 8.65 14.16
C LEU A 58 -10.68 9.62 13.50
N PRO A 59 -10.32 10.22 12.36
CA PRO A 59 -11.22 11.08 11.61
C PRO A 59 -12.46 10.29 11.16
N PRO A 60 -13.64 10.92 11.09
CA PRO A 60 -14.82 10.26 10.55
C PRO A 60 -14.64 9.93 9.06
N GLY A 61 -15.17 8.79 8.62
CA GLY A 61 -15.13 8.36 7.22
C GLY A 61 -13.90 7.53 6.82
N VAL A 62 -13.03 7.19 7.78
CA VAL A 62 -11.95 6.22 7.53
C VAL A 62 -12.32 4.83 8.00
N GLU A 63 -11.98 3.84 7.20
CA GLU A 63 -12.07 2.43 7.56
C GLU A 63 -10.77 1.97 8.21
N VAL A 64 -10.86 1.29 9.35
CA VAL A 64 -9.67 0.75 10.04
C VAL A 64 -9.35 -0.62 9.48
N ILE A 65 -8.18 -0.75 8.85
CA ILE A 65 -7.67 -2.02 8.31
C ILE A 65 -7.02 -2.84 9.42
N THR A 66 -6.14 -2.22 10.21
CA THR A 66 -5.47 -2.85 11.35
C THR A 66 -5.05 -1.82 12.38
N THR A 67 -4.88 -2.27 13.63
CA THR A 67 -4.40 -1.47 14.74
C THR A 67 -3.19 -2.14 15.38
N GLU A 68 -2.09 -1.40 15.50
CA GLU A 68 -0.89 -1.83 16.20
C GLU A 68 -0.46 -0.78 17.23
N HIS A 69 -0.38 -1.21 18.49
CA HIS A 69 -0.03 -0.36 19.63
C HIS A 69 -0.89 0.92 19.72
N ASN A 70 -0.32 2.07 19.34
CA ASN A 70 -0.94 3.39 19.37
C ASN A 70 -1.06 4.00 17.95
N THR A 71 -1.07 3.12 16.94
CA THR A 71 -1.22 3.47 15.52
C THR A 71 -2.27 2.58 14.86
N ALA A 72 -2.97 3.14 13.89
CA ALA A 72 -3.89 2.43 13.03
C ALA A 72 -3.50 2.63 11.57
N ILE A 73 -3.57 1.57 10.78
CA ILE A 73 -3.62 1.68 9.33
C ILE A 73 -5.08 1.84 8.95
N VAL A 74 -5.37 2.92 8.25
CA VAL A 74 -6.72 3.25 7.82
C VAL A 74 -6.76 3.43 6.31
N GLN A 75 -7.92 3.17 5.74
CA GLN A 75 -8.26 3.52 4.38
C GLN A 75 -9.26 4.67 4.40
N ALA A 76 -8.92 5.78 3.76
CA ALA A 76 -9.88 6.82 3.44
C ALA A 76 -10.69 6.36 2.24
N ASN A 77 -12.01 6.22 2.42
CA ASN A 77 -12.91 6.05 1.30
C ASN A 77 -12.92 7.37 0.51
N GLY A 78 -12.48 7.32 -0.75
CA GLY A 78 -12.51 8.46 -1.67
C GLY A 78 -13.92 8.99 -1.93
#